data_AF-A0A415W6K1-F1
#
_entry.id   AF-A0A415W6K1-F1
#
_cell.length_a   1.000
_cell.length_b   1.000
_cell.length_c   1.000
_cell.angle_alpha   90.00
_cell.angle_beta   90.00
_cell.angle_gamma   90.00
#
_symmetry.space_group_name_H-M   'P 1'
#
loop_
_entity.id
_entity.type
_entity.pdbx_description
1 polymer ?
#
loop_
_entity_poly.entity_id
_entity_poly.type
_entity_poly.pdbx_seq_one_letter_code
_entity_poly.pdbx_strand_id
1 'polypeptide(L)' 'MRELPVLYKRKEECCGCTACYAICPKDAISMVEDEEGFEYPQINEEKCVCCYQCIKVCPLK' A
#
# COMPACT_ATOMS: atom_id res chain seq x y z
N MET A 1 3.54 -19.56 -6.42
CA MET A 1 2.45 -18.61 -6.09
C MET A 1 3.10 -17.40 -5.42
N ARG A 2 2.90 -16.17 -5.91
CA ARG A 2 3.48 -14.98 -5.27
C ARG A 2 2.49 -14.50 -4.21
N GLU A 3 2.96 -14.28 -2.99
CA GLU A 3 2.14 -13.71 -1.91
C GLU A 3 2.37 -12.20 -1.88
N LEU A 4 1.32 -11.43 -2.13
CA LEU A 4 1.40 -9.97 -2.13
C LEU A 4 1.25 -9.41 -0.71
N PRO A 5 1.93 -8.30 -0.39
CA PRO A 5 1.77 -7.66 0.92
C PRO A 5 0.36 -7.08 1.08
N VAL A 6 -0.25 -7.31 2.24
CA VAL A 6 -1.56 -6.75 2.59
C VAL A 6 -1.36 -5.40 3.31
N LEU A 7 -1.67 -4.30 2.62
CA LEU A 7 -1.47 -2.95 3.18
C LEU A 7 -2.52 -2.61 4.25
N TYR A 8 -3.76 -3.05 4.09
CA TYR A 8 -4.84 -2.93 5.08
C TYR A 8 -5.92 -3.98 4.78
N LYS A 9 -6.70 -4.38 5.78
CA LYS A 9 -7.90 -5.22 5.59
C LYS A 9 -9.18 -4.44 5.81
N ARG A 10 -9.13 -3.46 6.71
CA ARG A 10 -10.21 -2.54 7.05
C ARG A 10 -9.72 -1.10 6.91
N LYS A 11 -10.60 -0.18 6.56
CA LYS A 11 -10.22 1.23 6.29
C LYS A 11 -9.52 1.85 7.50
N GLU A 12 -9.98 1.50 8.72
CA GLU A 12 -9.43 1.98 9.99
C GLU A 12 -7.96 1.57 10.25
N GLU A 13 -7.42 0.61 9.50
CA GLU A 13 -6.02 0.16 9.61
C GLU A 13 -5.05 0.99 8.73
N CYS A 14 -5.58 1.93 7.95
CA CYS A 14 -4.81 2.83 7.09
C CYS A 14 -5.15 4.29 7.41
N CYS A 15 -4.13 5.11 7.62
CA CYS A 15 -4.30 6.54 7.87
C CYS A 15 -4.04 7.42 6.63
N GLY A 16 -3.87 6.83 5.44
CA GLY A 16 -3.62 7.58 4.20
C GLY A 16 -2.27 8.31 4.13
N CYS A 17 -1.30 8.03 5.01
CA CYS A 17 -0.04 8.79 5.10
C CYS A 17 0.93 8.65 3.92
N THR A 18 0.59 7.88 2.88
CA THR A 18 1.39 7.64 1.66
C THR A 18 2.81 7.06 1.83
N ALA A 19 3.24 6.69 3.04
CA ALA A 19 4.59 6.14 3.27
C ALA A 19 4.86 4.86 2.45
N CYS A 20 3.87 3.97 2.34
CA CYS A 20 3.98 2.74 1.54
C CYS A 20 4.13 3.02 0.04
N TYR A 21 3.46 4.06 -0.47
CA TYR A 21 3.61 4.56 -1.83
C TYR A 21 5.04 5.08 -2.06
N ALA A 22 5.50 6.00 -1.20
CA ALA A 22 6.79 6.66 -1.34
C ALA A 22 7.99 5.70 -1.24
N ILE A 23 7.92 4.66 -0.41
CA ILE A 23 9.04 3.71 -0.24
C ILE A 23 9.11 2.66 -1.37
N CYS A 24 8.08 2.52 -2.20
CA CYS A 24 8.00 1.42 -3.15
C CYS A 24 9.04 1.59 -4.27
N PRO A 25 10.08 0.74 -4.36
CA PRO A 25 11.16 0.94 -5.33
C PRO A 25 10.75 0.61 -6.79
N LYS A 26 9.52 0.17 -6.99
CA LYS A 26 8.98 -0.26 -8.29
C LYS A 26 7.76 0.55 -8.73
N ASP A 27 7.39 1.59 -7.97
CA ASP A 27 6.18 2.38 -8.20
C ASP A 27 4.95 1.47 -8.40
N ALA A 28 4.88 0.43 -7.57
CA ALA A 28 3.87 -0.62 -7.65
C ALA A 28 2.65 -0.30 -6.77
N ILE A 29 2.63 0.86 -6.12
CA ILE A 29 1.52 1.30 -5.27
C ILE A 29 0.98 2.60 -5.87
N SER A 30 -0.33 2.74 -5.90
CA SER A 30 -1.04 4.00 -6.21
C SER A 30 -1.94 4.35 -5.03
N MET A 31 -2.16 5.64 -4.79
CA MET A 31 -3.19 6.11 -3.85
C MET A 31 -4.49 6.32 -4.62
N VAL A 32 -5.58 5.73 -4.16
CA VAL A 32 -6.89 5.78 -4.83
C VAL A 32 -7.92 6.28 -3.83
N GLU A 33 -8.65 7.33 -4.22
CA GLU A 33 -9.75 7.89 -3.44
C GLU A 33 -10.94 6.93 -3.40
N ASP A 34 -11.59 6.84 -2.25
CA ASP A 34 -12.90 6.23 -2.11
C ASP A 34 -14.04 7.26 -2.34
N GLU A 35 -15.29 6.83 -2.16
CA GLU A 35 -16.48 7.67 -2.34
C GLU A 35 -16.55 8.86 -1.37
N GLU A 36 -15.81 8.81 -0.27
CA GLU A 36 -15.75 9.85 0.77
C GLU A 36 -14.55 10.80 0.55
N GLY A 37 -13.70 10.52 -0.46
CA GLY A 37 -12.50 11.29 -0.78
C GLY A 37 -11.27 10.90 0.04
N PHE A 38 -11.29 9.78 0.77
CA PHE A 38 -10.12 9.28 1.48
C PHE A 38 -9.25 8.42 0.56
N GLU A 39 -7.94 8.66 0.58
CA GLU A 39 -6.99 7.92 -0.23
C GLU A 39 -6.46 6.64 0.44
N TYR A 40 -6.55 5.52 -0.27
CA TYR A 40 -6.03 4.22 0.17
C TYR A 40 -5.05 3.63 -0.83
N PRO A 41 -4.02 2.89 -0.37
CA PRO A 41 -3.00 2.35 -1.25
C PRO A 41 -3.48 1.07 -1.96
N GLN A 42 -3.38 1.05 -3.28
CA GLN A 42 -3.66 -0.11 -4.13
C GLN A 42 -2.36 -0.64 -4.76
N ILE A 43 -2.14 -1.96 -4.70
CA ILE A 43 -0.96 -2.60 -5.29
C ILE A 43 -1.24 -3.00 -6.75
N ASN A 44 -0.32 -2.64 -7.64
CA ASN A 44 -0.20 -3.22 -8.97
C ASN A 44 0.63 -4.53 -8.88
N GLU A 45 -0.03 -5.65 -9.11
CA GLU A 45 0.57 -6.99 -8.98
C GLU A 45 1.68 -7.26 -9.99
N GLU A 46 1.59 -6.68 -11.19
CA GLU A 46 2.58 -6.87 -12.26
C GLU A 46 3.91 -6.18 -11.93
N LYS A 47 3.85 -5.01 -11.28
CA LYS A 47 5.03 -4.26 -10.86
C LYS A 47 5.60 -4.72 -9.53
N CYS A 48 4.75 -5.28 -8.65
CA CYS A 48 5.17 -5.65 -7.31
C CYS A 48 6.18 -6.81 -7.34
N VAL A 49 7.33 -6.59 -6.68
CA VAL A 49 8.39 -7.60 -6.56
C VAL A 49 8.38 -8.31 -5.20
N CYS A 50 7.34 -8.13 -4.38
CA CYS A 50 7.23 -8.70 -3.04
C CYS A 50 8.47 -8.41 -2.16
N CYS A 51 8.97 -7.17 -2.16
CA CYS A 51 10.11 -6.76 -1.32
C CYS A 51 9.71 -6.39 0.13
N TYR A 52 8.41 -6.25 0.40
CA TYR A 52 7.82 -5.93 1.71
C TYR A 52 8.29 -4.63 2.39
N GLN A 53 8.93 -3.71 1.66
CA GLN A 53 9.31 -2.38 2.19
C GLN A 53 8.09 -1.55 2.61
N CYS A 54 6.98 -1.67 1.87
CA CYS A 54 5.71 -1.04 2.20
C CYS A 54 5.15 -1.42 3.58
N ILE A 55 5.42 -2.65 4.05
CA ILE A 55 5.03 -3.10 5.39
C ILE A 55 5.99 -2.53 6.43
N LYS A 56 7.31 -2.61 6.18
CA LYS A 56 8.34 -2.12 7.11
C LYS A 56 8.26 -0.62 7.39
N VAL A 57 7.88 0.18 6.40
CA VAL A 57 7.75 1.64 6.56
C VAL A 57 6.44 2.04 7.26
N CYS A 58 5.45 1.15 7.30
CA CYS A 58 4.13 1.51 7.79
C CYS A 58 4.13 1.58 9.32
N PRO A 59 3.81 2.73 9.94
CA PRO A 59 3.79 2.85 11.40
C PRO A 59 2.61 2.13 12.06
N LEU A 60 1.65 1.63 11.28
CA LEU A 60 0.48 0.89 11.75
C LEU A 60 0.61 -0.63 11.56
N LYS A 61 1.79 -1.12 11.15
CA LYS A 61 2.09 -2.54 10.91
C LYS A 61 3.11 -3.10 11.88
#